data_AF-A0AAE8MEV0-F1
#
_entry.id   AF-A0AAE8MEV0-F1
#
_cell.length_a   1.000
_cell.length_b   1.000
_cell.length_c   1.000
_cell.angle_alpha   90.00
_cell.angle_beta   90.00
_cell.angle_gamma   90.00
#
_symmetry.space_group_name_H-M   'P 1'
#
loop_
_entity.id
_entity.type
_entity.pdbx_description
1 polymer ?
#
loop_
_entity_poly.entity_id
_entity_poly.type
_entity_poly.pdbx_seq_one_letter_code
_entity_poly.pdbx_strand_id
1 'polypeptide(L)' 'MNNLALTYWNQGRWEEAEKLQVRVMEIRKVKFGEDHPHTLTSMNNLASTYWNQGRWEEAEKLQANGKKQRSYRYG' A
#
# COMPACT_ATOMS: atom_id res chain seq x y z
N MET A 1 4.11 9.06 9.57
CA MET A 1 4.33 7.59 9.46
C MET A 1 4.66 7.10 8.04
N ASN A 2 4.34 7.81 6.95
CA ASN A 2 4.72 7.36 5.59
C ASN A 2 6.24 7.36 5.33
N ASN A 3 7.00 8.19 6.06
CA ASN A 3 8.43 8.38 5.76
C ASN A 3 9.30 7.20 6.16
N LEU A 4 8.97 6.47 7.25
CA LEU A 4 9.85 5.42 7.77
C LEU A 4 9.88 4.18 6.85
N ALA A 5 8.74 3.78 6.30
CA ALA A 5 8.67 2.70 5.31
C ALA A 5 9.44 3.05 4.04
N LEU A 6 9.39 4.30 3.59
CA LEU A 6 10.14 4.77 2.42
C LEU A 6 11.65 4.78 2.70
N THR A 7 12.06 5.10 3.93
CA THR A 7 13.47 5.02 4.36
C THR A 7 13.98 3.57 4.30
N TYR A 8 13.21 2.59 4.79
CA TYR A 8 13.58 1.17 4.67
C TYR A 8 13.61 0.69 3.22
N TRP A 9 12.65 1.15 2.41
CA TRP A 9 12.62 0.91 0.96
C TRP A 9 13.92 1.42 0.31
N ASN A 10 14.35 2.66 0.57
CA ASN A 10 15.61 3.21 0.07
C ASN A 10 16.86 2.50 0.59
N GLN A 11 16.80 1.84 1.75
CA GLN A 11 17.90 1.06 2.32
C GLN A 11 17.96 -0.39 1.80
N GLY A 12 17.05 -0.78 0.90
CA GLY A 12 16.94 -2.17 0.42
C GLY A 12 16.33 -3.13 1.44
N ARG A 13 15.78 -2.63 2.55
CA ARG A 13 15.14 -3.41 3.61
C ARG A 13 13.65 -3.59 3.29
N TRP A 14 13.37 -4.28 2.19
CA TRP A 14 12.02 -4.41 1.64
C TRP A 14 11.04 -5.12 2.59
N GLU A 15 11.48 -6.15 3.33
CA GLU A 15 10.62 -6.86 4.30
C GLU A 15 10.16 -5.97 5.46
N GLU A 16 11.04 -5.09 5.96
CA GLU A 16 10.66 -4.16 7.03
C GLU A 16 9.77 -3.05 6.51
N ALA A 17 10.04 -2.55 5.31
CA ALA A 17 9.16 -1.60 4.64
C ALA A 17 7.75 -2.19 4.45
N GLU A 18 7.65 -3.45 4.01
CA GLU A 18 6.41 -4.19 3.83
C GLU A 18 5.62 -4.32 5.14
N LYS A 19 6.23 -4.90 6.18
CA LYS A 19 5.56 -5.08 7.49
C LYS A 19 5.00 -3.76 8.03
N LEU A 20 5.76 -2.68 7.85
CA LEU A 20 5.37 -1.35 8.31
C LEU A 20 4.25 -0.76 7.44
N GLN A 21 4.30 -0.95 6.12
CA GLN A 21 3.25 -0.52 5.19
C GLN A 21 1.93 -1.29 5.41
N VAL A 22 1.97 -2.60 5.64
CA VAL A 22 0.79 -3.43 5.99
C VAL A 22 0.14 -2.91 7.25
N ARG A 23 0.92 -2.71 8.33
CA ARG A 23 0.39 -2.21 9.60
C ARG A 23 -0.23 -0.82 9.47
N VAL A 24 0.40 0.07 8.70
CA VAL A 24 -0.15 1.42 8.44
C VAL A 24 -1.41 1.35 7.60
N MET A 25 -1.48 0.46 6.61
CA MET A 25 -2.68 0.24 5.79
C MET A 25 -3.84 -0.26 6.65
N GLU A 26 -3.64 -1.26 7.51
CA GLU A 26 -4.68 -1.78 8.39
C GLU A 26 -5.20 -0.71 9.36
N ILE A 27 -4.30 0.03 10.02
CA ILE A 27 -4.67 1.11 10.93
C ILE A 27 -5.49 2.18 10.19
N ARG A 28 -5.10 2.54 8.96
CA ARG A 28 -5.81 3.54 8.16
C ARG A 28 -7.15 3.02 7.66
N LYS A 29 -7.22 1.77 7.25
CA LYS A 29 -8.45 1.09 6.86
C LYS A 29 -9.46 1.07 8.01
N VAL A 30 -9.02 0.77 9.23
CA VAL A 30 -9.88 0.81 10.42
C VAL A 30 -10.26 2.23 10.82
N LYS A 31 -9.32 3.19 10.79
CA LYS A 31 -9.60 4.58 11.22
C LYS A 31 -10.40 5.41 10.23
N PHE A 32 -10.10 5.29 8.94
CA PHE A 32 -10.60 6.18 7.91
C PHE A 32 -11.46 5.47 6.86
N GLY A 33 -11.50 4.14 6.90
CA GLY A 33 -12.12 3.33 5.86
C GLY A 33 -11.16 2.99 4.71
N GLU A 34 -11.62 2.06 3.88
CA GLU A 34 -10.90 1.57 2.71
C GLU A 34 -10.75 2.65 1.61
N ASP A 35 -11.78 3.48 1.43
CA ASP A 35 -11.84 4.51 0.39
C ASP A 35 -11.02 5.77 0.70
N HIS A 36 -10.45 5.88 1.90
CA HIS A 36 -9.76 7.10 2.29
C HIS A 36 -8.48 7.29 1.46
N PRO A 37 -8.19 8.51 0.96
CA PRO A 37 -6.98 8.77 0.17
C PRO A 37 -5.68 8.30 0.84
N HIS A 38 -5.61 8.38 2.17
CA HIS A 38 -4.46 7.89 2.93
C HIS A 38 -4.34 6.35 2.96
N THR A 39 -5.46 5.62 2.96
CA THR A 39 -5.46 4.16 2.87
C THR A 39 -5.01 3.73 1.48
N LEU A 40 -5.56 4.35 0.43
CA LEU A 40 -5.16 4.11 -0.96
C LEU A 40 -3.67 4.44 -1.21
N THR A 41 -3.16 5.52 -0.60
CA THR A 41 -1.73 5.86 -0.69
C THR A 41 -0.86 4.78 -0.03
N SER A 42 -1.28 4.23 1.11
CA SER A 42 -0.56 3.11 1.74
C SER A 42 -0.57 1.85 0.88
N MET A 43 -1.71 1.53 0.27
CA MET A 43 -1.83 0.37 -0.63
C MET A 43 -0.92 0.50 -1.85
N ASN A 44 -0.83 1.70 -2.44
CA ASN A 44 0.08 1.96 -3.56
C ASN A 44 1.56 1.80 -3.16
N ASN A 45 1.94 2.27 -1.97
CA ASN A 45 3.31 2.10 -1.47
C ASN A 45 3.64 0.62 -1.23
N LEU A 46 2.70 -0.14 -0.66
CA LEU A 46 2.85 -1.59 -0.46
C LEU A 46 2.97 -2.34 -1.78
N ALA A 47 2.12 -2.01 -2.76
CA ALA A 47 2.21 -2.56 -4.10
C ALA A 47 3.60 -2.26 -4.70
N SER A 48 4.09 -1.03 -4.62
CA SER A 48 5.42 -0.67 -5.13
C SER A 48 6.54 -1.47 -4.47
N THR A 49 6.48 -1.71 -3.16
CA THR A 49 7.44 -2.59 -2.46
C THR A 49 7.40 -4.01 -3.05
N TYR A 50 6.22 -4.57 -3.31
CA TYR A 50 6.09 -5.88 -3.95
C TYR A 50 6.60 -5.94 -5.39
N TRP A 51 6.41 -4.89 -6.20
CA TRP A 51 7.02 -4.78 -7.53
C TRP A 51 8.55 -4.91 -7.44
N ASN A 52 9.18 -4.24 -6.46
CA ASN A 52 10.63 -4.30 -6.27
C ASN A 52 11.13 -5.64 -5.73
N GLN A 53 10.29 -6.38 -5.00
CA GLN A 53 10.60 -7.74 -4.56
C GLN A 53 10.36 -8.80 -5.66
N GLY A 54 9.84 -8.43 -6.83
CA GLY A 54 9.45 -9.37 -7.89
C GLY A 54 8.14 -10.12 -7.61
N ARG A 55 7.32 -9.65 -6.67
CA ARG A 55 6.01 -10.22 -6.29
C ARG A 55 4.87 -9.51 -7.03
N TRP A 56 4.88 -9.60 -8.36
CA TRP A 56 3.98 -8.86 -9.25
C TRP A 56 2.49 -9.20 -9.01
N GLU A 57 2.16 -10.48 -8.76
CA GLU A 57 0.77 -10.91 -8.49
C GLU A 57 0.18 -10.28 -7.22
N GLU A 58 0.97 -10.21 -6.14
CA GLU A 58 0.53 -9.59 -4.89
C GLU A 58 0.35 -8.09 -5.04
N ALA A 59 1.26 -7.45 -5.77
CA ALA A 59 1.17 -6.05 -6.07
C ALA A 59 -0.07 -5.72 -6.92
N GLU A 60 -0.38 -6.57 -7.91
CA GLU A 60 -1.55 -6.41 -8.76
C GLU A 60 -2.85 -6.59 -7.97
N LYS A 61 -2.93 -7.59 -7.07
CA LYS A 61 -4.08 -7.75 -6.17
C LYS A 61 -4.32 -6.51 -5.31
N LEU A 62 -3.27 -5.93 -4.74
CA LEU A 62 -3.35 -4.69 -3.95
C LEU A 62 -3.81 -3.50 -4.79
N GLN A 63 -3.24 -3.36 -6.00
CA GLN A 63 -3.59 -2.26 -6.90
C GLN A 63 -5.01 -2.40 -7.46
N ALA A 64 -5.45 -3.63 -7.75
CA ALA A 64 -6.80 -3.93 -8.19
C ALA A 64 -7.82 -3.58 -7.12
N ASN A 65 -7.52 -3.85 -5.84
CA ASN A 65 -8.40 -3.49 -4.74
C ASN A 65 -8.53 -1.96 -4.60
N GLY A 66 -7.42 -1.23 -4.73
CA GLY A 66 -7.44 0.24 -4.73
C GLY A 66 -8.08 0.87 -5.99
N LYS A 67 -7.98 0.23 -7.16
CA LYS A 67 -8.58 0.69 -8.43
C LYS A 67 -10.07 0.39 -8.53
N LYS A 68 -10.53 -0.79 -8.07
CA LYS A 68 -11.96 -1.15 -8.04
C LYS A 68 -12.76 -0.06 -7.33
N GLN A 69 -12.26 0.42 -6.20
CA GLN A 69 -12.93 1.45 -5.41
C GLN A 69 -12.92 2.85 -6.05
N ARG A 70 -11.84 3.24 -6.74
CA ARG A 70 -11.83 4.49 -7.55
C ARG A 70 -12.85 4.48 -8.69
N SER A 71 -13.12 3.31 -9.28
CA SER A 71 -14.09 3.16 -10.37
C SER A 71 -15.54 3.36 -9.93
N TYR A 72 -15.88 3.10 -8.65
CA TYR A 72 -17.24 3.33 -8.11
C TYR A 72 -17.54 4.79 -7.79
N ARG A 73 -16.59 5.71 -7.99
CA ARG A 73 -16.76 7.15 -7.71
C ARG A 73 -16.99 8.00 -8.96
N TYR A 74 -16.92 7.40 -10.16
CA TYR A 74 -17.11 8.07 -11.45
C TYR A 74 -18.00 7.24 -12.40
N GLY A 75 -19.10 6.68 -11.88
CA GLY A 75 -20.15 6.02 -12.66
C GLY A 75 -21.49 6.70 -12.42
#